data_AF-R6RA23-F1
#
_entry.id   AF-R6RA23-F1
#
_cell.length_a   1.000
_cell.length_b   1.000
_cell.length_c   1.000
_cell.angle_alpha   90.00
_cell.angle_beta   90.00
_cell.angle_gamma   90.00
#
_symmetry.space_group_name_H-M   'P 1'
#
loop_
_entity.id
_entity.type
_entity.pdbx_description
1 polymer ?
#
loop_
_entity_poly.entity_id
_entity_poly.type
_entity_poly.pdbx_seq_one_letter_code
_entity_poly.pdbx_strand_id
1 'polypeptide(L)'
;MKTLYEILEVSETASKEIIEKAYKTLAKKYHPDLQETADKEKAEEMMKKINEAYDTLNDEVKRKKYDEELAEKRQREESNKFSNNSYNQQQYYQQPNMNNNQQNYYQQANSNKQNSGGSNQAKVNNEYMNAKMAEEYRRQQEEIQRNMQQQYQQKYQKAYENYLRSLGYKIKYKWTWNRVKDLLKTLLITLIILVILWFFPPTHKIIMEFYESNTVIQVIVDIILGIFKGIWNGIRSIFVK
;
A
#
# COMPACT_ATOMS: atom_id res chain seq x y z
N MET A 1 -2.52 10.57 -25.22
CA MET A 1 -3.08 11.27 -26.39
C MET A 1 -4.25 12.07 -25.88
N LYS A 2 -4.34 13.38 -26.17
CA LYS A 2 -5.44 14.20 -25.64
C LYS A 2 -6.73 13.93 -26.40
N THR A 3 -7.87 13.92 -25.72
CA THR A 3 -9.18 13.77 -26.36
C THR A 3 -9.66 15.10 -26.95
N LEU A 4 -10.66 15.06 -27.86
CA LEU A 4 -11.26 16.28 -28.40
C LEU A 4 -11.98 17.09 -27.32
N TYR A 5 -12.57 16.40 -26.33
CA TYR A 5 -13.19 17.03 -25.16
C TYR A 5 -12.16 17.76 -24.28
N GLU A 6 -10.98 17.17 -24.08
CA GLU A 6 -9.87 17.82 -23.38
C GLU A 6 -9.31 19.03 -24.13
N ILE A 7 -9.31 19.01 -25.47
CA ILE A 7 -8.90 20.16 -26.29
C ILE A 7 -9.87 21.34 -26.12
N LEU A 8 -11.17 21.06 -26.02
CA LEU A 8 -12.19 22.08 -25.75
C LEU A 8 -12.37 22.39 -24.25
N GLU A 9 -11.59 21.75 -23.38
CA GLU A 9 -11.68 21.90 -21.91
C GLU A 9 -13.10 21.64 -21.35
N VAL A 10 -13.81 20.68 -21.94
CA VAL A 10 -15.19 20.31 -21.54
C VAL A 10 -15.27 18.84 -21.10
N SER A 11 -16.33 18.52 -20.35
CA SER A 11 -16.67 17.12 -20.02
C SER A 11 -17.13 16.35 -21.26
N GLU A 12 -16.88 15.04 -21.31
CA GLU A 12 -17.45 14.12 -22.30
C GLU A 12 -18.99 14.12 -22.28
N THR A 13 -19.58 14.44 -21.13
CA THR A 13 -21.03 14.58 -20.93
C THR A 13 -21.57 15.98 -21.26
N ALA A 14 -20.74 16.90 -21.78
CA ALA A 14 -21.16 18.26 -22.08
C ALA A 14 -22.26 18.28 -23.16
N SER A 15 -23.25 19.16 -22.95
CA SER A 15 -24.27 19.44 -23.94
C SER A 15 -23.70 20.26 -25.10
N LYS A 16 -24.39 20.24 -26.25
CA LYS A 16 -23.99 20.98 -27.45
C LYS A 16 -23.80 22.47 -27.19
N GLU A 17 -24.68 23.06 -26.38
CA GLU A 17 -24.60 24.47 -25.99
C GLU A 17 -23.31 24.80 -25.22
N ILE A 18 -22.86 23.88 -24.36
CA ILE A 18 -21.61 24.02 -23.60
C ILE A 18 -20.42 23.93 -24.56
N ILE A 19 -20.45 22.99 -25.50
CA ILE A 19 -19.40 22.80 -26.52
C ILE A 19 -19.27 24.07 -27.39
N GLU A 20 -20.39 24.65 -27.81
CA GLU A 20 -20.41 25.89 -28.60
C GLU A 20 -19.86 27.09 -27.82
N LYS A 21 -20.25 27.23 -26.54
CA LYS A 21 -19.73 28.30 -25.67
C LYS A 21 -18.23 28.14 -25.41
N ALA A 22 -17.76 26.92 -25.18
CA ALA A 22 -16.35 26.61 -25.00
C ALA A 22 -15.55 26.97 -26.25
N TYR A 23 -16.02 26.55 -27.44
CA TYR A 23 -15.42 26.91 -28.71
C TYR A 23 -15.29 28.42 -28.90
N LYS A 24 -16.36 29.19 -28.70
CA LYS A 24 -16.34 30.66 -28.84
C LYS A 24 -15.35 31.32 -27.88
N THR A 25 -15.22 30.78 -26.67
CA THR A 25 -14.30 31.30 -25.65
C THR A 25 -12.86 31.01 -26.01
N LEU A 26 -12.57 29.77 -26.40
CA LEU A 26 -11.22 29.32 -26.77
C LEU A 26 -10.76 29.93 -28.10
N ALA A 27 -11.66 30.07 -29.08
CA ALA A 27 -11.36 30.73 -30.35
C ALA A 27 -10.95 32.20 -30.16
N LYS A 28 -11.64 32.94 -29.27
CA LYS A 28 -11.21 34.30 -28.90
C LYS A 28 -9.88 34.32 -28.17
N LYS A 29 -9.61 33.33 -27.31
CA LYS A 29 -8.36 33.24 -26.55
C LYS A 29 -7.15 32.92 -27.44
N TYR A 30 -7.31 32.06 -28.44
CA TYR A 30 -6.22 31.58 -29.30
C TYR A 30 -6.24 32.16 -30.72
N HIS A 31 -6.97 33.27 -30.96
CA HIS A 31 -6.99 33.91 -32.27
C HIS A 31 -5.62 34.51 -32.60
N PRO A 32 -4.99 34.20 -33.75
CA PRO A 32 -3.63 34.66 -34.07
C PRO A 32 -3.50 36.19 -34.12
N ASP A 33 -4.58 36.91 -34.46
CA ASP A 33 -4.60 38.38 -34.45
C ASP A 33 -4.51 39.00 -33.05
N LEU A 34 -4.85 38.24 -32.01
CA LEU A 34 -4.82 38.70 -30.61
C LEU A 34 -3.52 38.31 -29.89
N GLN A 35 -2.60 37.61 -30.57
CA GLN A 35 -1.38 37.08 -29.98
C GLN A 35 -0.14 37.85 -30.44
N GLU A 36 0.83 37.95 -29.52
CA GLU A 36 2.15 38.49 -29.82
C GLU A 36 2.90 37.58 -30.81
N THR A 37 3.80 38.14 -31.61
CA THR A 37 4.49 37.43 -32.71
C THR A 37 5.19 36.14 -32.31
N ALA A 38 5.67 36.04 -31.07
CA ALA A 38 6.35 34.84 -30.56
C ALA A 38 5.40 33.67 -30.25
N ASP A 39 4.11 33.93 -30.02
CA ASP A 39 3.11 32.91 -29.68
C ASP A 39 2.08 32.68 -30.79
N LYS A 40 2.16 33.42 -31.90
CA LYS A 40 1.28 33.25 -33.07
C LYS A 40 1.27 31.83 -33.61
N GLU A 41 2.44 31.19 -33.72
CA GLU A 41 2.56 29.83 -34.24
C GLU A 41 1.86 28.81 -33.32
N LYS A 42 2.05 28.94 -32.00
CA LYS A 42 1.37 28.08 -31.01
C LYS A 42 -0.14 28.33 -31.01
N ALA A 43 -0.56 29.57 -31.16
CA ALA A 43 -1.96 29.94 -31.20
C ALA A 43 -2.65 29.40 -32.46
N GLU A 44 -1.97 29.44 -33.60
CA GLU A 44 -2.45 28.84 -34.86
C GLU A 44 -2.58 27.31 -34.72
N GLU A 45 -1.58 26.64 -34.14
CA GLU A 45 -1.63 25.19 -33.90
C GLU A 45 -2.79 24.82 -32.95
N MET A 46 -2.97 25.58 -31.86
CA MET A 46 -4.07 25.38 -30.92
C MET A 46 -5.43 25.68 -31.56
N MET A 47 -5.53 26.75 -32.34
CA MET A 47 -6.76 27.11 -33.07
C MET A 47 -7.16 25.99 -34.04
N LYS A 48 -6.20 25.42 -34.76
CA LYS A 48 -6.45 24.28 -35.64
C LYS A 48 -7.05 23.09 -34.88
N LYS A 49 -6.47 22.74 -33.72
CA LYS A 49 -6.98 21.66 -32.85
C LYS A 49 -8.38 21.97 -32.30
N ILE A 50 -8.63 23.22 -31.90
CA ILE A 50 -9.93 23.68 -31.39
C ILE A 50 -11.00 23.58 -32.48
N ASN A 51 -10.68 23.98 -33.71
CA ASN A 51 -11.59 23.87 -34.86
C ASN A 51 -11.91 22.42 -35.21
N GLU A 52 -10.90 21.54 -35.22
CA GLU A 52 -11.08 20.10 -35.47
C GLU A 52 -11.93 19.43 -34.39
N ALA A 53 -11.69 19.76 -33.13
CA ALA A 53 -12.49 19.28 -32.01
C ALA A 53 -13.95 19.75 -32.10
N TYR A 54 -14.17 21.02 -32.43
CA TYR A 54 -15.52 21.57 -32.58
C TYR A 54 -16.27 20.95 -33.77
N ASP A 55 -15.65 20.81 -34.94
CA ASP A 55 -16.28 20.20 -36.13
C ASP A 55 -16.75 18.76 -35.86
N THR A 56 -15.99 18.01 -35.07
CA THR A 56 -16.33 16.62 -34.72
C THR A 56 -17.37 16.54 -33.60
N LEU A 57 -17.25 17.37 -32.56
CA LEU A 57 -18.11 17.29 -31.37
C LEU A 57 -19.46 18.02 -31.52
N ASN A 58 -19.56 18.97 -32.46
CA ASN A 58 -20.78 19.73 -32.72
C ASN A 58 -21.80 18.98 -33.60
N ASP A 59 -21.32 18.08 -34.45
CA ASP A 59 -22.13 17.18 -35.27
C ASP A 59 -22.41 15.88 -34.49
N GLU A 60 -23.68 15.57 -34.28
CA GLU A 60 -24.10 14.41 -33.49
C GLU A 60 -23.63 13.08 -34.09
N VAL A 61 -23.60 12.98 -35.43
CA VAL A 61 -23.17 11.76 -36.12
C VAL A 61 -21.67 11.56 -35.96
N LYS A 62 -20.89 12.62 -36.15
CA LYS A 62 -19.43 12.59 -35.97
C LYS A 62 -19.05 12.35 -34.51
N ARG A 63 -19.73 13.01 -33.56
CA ARG A 63 -19.52 12.84 -32.12
C ARG A 63 -19.76 11.40 -31.70
N LYS A 64 -20.88 10.81 -32.13
CA LYS A 64 -21.20 9.41 -31.79
C LYS A 64 -20.11 8.45 -32.28
N LYS A 65 -19.67 8.61 -33.53
CA LYS A 65 -18.58 7.79 -34.10
C LYS A 65 -17.28 7.96 -33.33
N TYR A 66 -16.95 9.20 -32.95
CA TYR A 66 -15.77 9.50 -32.14
C TYR A 66 -15.85 8.85 -30.76
N ASP A 67 -17.01 8.91 -30.10
CA ASP A 67 -17.23 8.31 -28.79
C ASP A 67 -17.13 6.78 -28.84
N GLU A 68 -17.63 6.15 -29.91
CA GLU A 68 -17.49 4.71 -30.16
C GLU A 68 -16.01 4.30 -30.32
N GLU A 69 -15.25 5.04 -31.15
CA GLU A 69 -13.82 4.79 -31.34
C GLU A 69 -13.02 5.00 -30.04
N LEU A 70 -13.37 6.05 -29.27
CA LEU A 70 -12.74 6.34 -28.00
C LEU A 70 -13.01 5.24 -26.97
N ALA A 71 -14.24 4.72 -26.92
CA ALA A 71 -14.60 3.59 -26.07
C ALA A 71 -13.84 2.31 -26.45
N GLU A 72 -13.76 2.01 -27.75
CA GLU A 72 -13.02 0.85 -28.24
C GLU A 72 -11.52 0.96 -27.91
N LYS A 73 -10.93 2.14 -28.10
CA LYS A 73 -9.54 2.40 -27.75
C LYS A 73 -9.29 2.22 -26.25
N ARG A 74 -10.18 2.71 -25.39
CA ARG A 74 -10.10 2.48 -23.93
C ARG A 74 -10.14 1.00 -23.58
N GLN A 75 -11.03 0.23 -24.23
CA GLN A 75 -11.09 -1.22 -24.03
C GLN A 75 -9.81 -1.94 -24.49
N ARG A 76 -9.22 -1.53 -25.63
CA ARG A 76 -7.94 -2.07 -26.10
C ARG A 76 -6.77 -1.70 -25.18
N GLU A 77 -6.77 -0.50 -24.61
CA GLU A 77 -5.76 -0.08 -23.63
C GLU A 77 -5.90 -0.84 -22.31
N GLU A 78 -7.14 -1.07 -21.86
CA GLU A 78 -7.43 -1.91 -20.70
C GLU A 78 -6.98 -3.36 -20.92
N SER A 79 -7.34 -3.98 -22.05
CA SER A 79 -6.93 -5.36 -22.36
C SER A 79 -5.41 -5.52 -22.45
N ASN A 80 -4.70 -4.55 -23.04
CA ASN A 80 -3.24 -4.53 -23.06
C ASN A 80 -2.61 -4.33 -21.66
N LYS A 81 -3.25 -3.59 -20.76
CA LYS A 81 -2.84 -3.50 -19.35
C LYS A 81 -3.03 -4.83 -18.63
N PHE A 82 -4.14 -5.55 -18.86
CA PHE A 82 -4.35 -6.90 -18.30
C PHE A 82 -3.34 -7.92 -18.82
N SER A 83 -2.99 -7.88 -20.11
CA SER A 83 -1.99 -8.78 -20.70
C SER A 83 -0.57 -8.52 -20.18
N ASN A 84 -0.17 -7.26 -19.98
CA ASN A 84 1.12 -6.90 -19.37
C ASN A 84 1.16 -7.18 -17.85
N ASN A 85 0.02 -7.12 -17.16
CA ASN A 85 -0.09 -7.56 -15.76
C ASN A 85 -0.11 -9.09 -15.62
N SER A 86 -0.47 -9.85 -16.65
CA SER A 86 -0.42 -11.33 -16.62
C SER A 86 1.01 -11.86 -16.64
N TYR A 87 1.91 -11.21 -17.40
CA TYR A 87 3.35 -11.55 -17.39
C TYR A 87 4.04 -11.19 -16.06
N ASN A 88 3.62 -10.11 -15.39
CA ASN A 88 4.14 -9.75 -14.06
C ASN A 88 3.47 -10.53 -12.90
N GLN A 89 2.23 -11.00 -13.05
CA GLN A 89 1.59 -11.88 -12.06
C GLN A 89 2.14 -13.32 -12.09
N GLN A 90 2.58 -13.85 -13.24
CA GLN A 90 3.15 -15.20 -13.29
C GLN A 90 4.52 -15.36 -12.59
N GLN A 91 5.25 -14.27 -12.36
CA GLN A 91 6.41 -14.31 -11.45
C GLN A 91 6.00 -14.38 -9.97
N TYR A 92 4.76 -14.03 -9.64
CA TYR A 92 4.26 -14.00 -8.28
C TYR A 92 3.47 -15.25 -7.88
N TYR A 93 2.95 -16.01 -8.86
CA TYR A 93 2.29 -17.30 -8.70
C TYR A 93 3.16 -18.47 -9.22
N GLN A 94 4.39 -18.62 -8.72
CA GLN A 94 5.10 -19.91 -8.83
C GLN A 94 4.95 -20.64 -7.50
N GLN A 95 4.03 -21.60 -7.46
CA GLN A 95 3.96 -22.57 -6.36
C GLN A 95 5.27 -23.38 -6.33
N PRO A 96 5.92 -23.57 -5.17
CA PRO A 96 6.99 -24.53 -5.04
C PRO A 96 6.45 -25.94 -5.36
N ASN A 97 7.05 -26.60 -6.36
CA ASN A 97 6.71 -27.97 -6.73
C ASN A 97 7.13 -28.94 -5.62
N MET A 98 6.23 -29.20 -4.67
CA MET A 98 6.42 -30.11 -3.52
C MET A 98 5.82 -31.50 -3.80
N ASN A 99 6.15 -32.15 -4.92
CA ASN A 99 5.54 -33.44 -5.29
C ASN A 99 6.54 -34.60 -5.49
N ASN A 100 7.52 -34.76 -4.61
CA ASN A 100 8.34 -36.00 -4.58
C ASN A 100 8.33 -36.74 -3.24
N ASN A 101 7.97 -36.08 -2.13
CA ASN A 101 8.00 -36.72 -0.80
C ASN A 101 6.66 -37.34 -0.39
N GLN A 102 5.54 -36.82 -0.90
CA GLN A 102 4.20 -37.31 -0.58
C GLN A 102 3.91 -38.67 -1.25
N GLN A 103 4.41 -38.89 -2.47
CA GLN A 103 4.25 -40.13 -3.23
C GLN A 103 5.01 -41.32 -2.61
N ASN A 104 6.19 -41.05 -2.01
CA ASN A 104 6.98 -42.06 -1.31
C ASN A 104 6.31 -42.55 -0.01
N TYR A 105 5.60 -41.68 0.70
CA TYR A 105 4.89 -42.04 1.94
C TYR A 105 3.71 -43.01 1.69
N TYR A 106 2.90 -42.76 0.65
CA TYR A 106 1.81 -43.66 0.26
C TYR A 106 2.31 -45.03 -0.24
N GLN A 107 3.49 -45.08 -0.88
CA GLN A 107 4.10 -46.34 -1.32
C GLN A 107 4.66 -47.17 -0.15
N GLN A 108 5.32 -46.53 0.83
CA GLN A 108 5.91 -47.22 1.99
C GLN A 108 4.84 -47.74 2.97
N ALA A 109 3.72 -47.04 3.11
CA ALA A 109 2.59 -47.50 3.92
C ALA A 109 1.91 -48.75 3.31
N ASN A 110 1.87 -48.87 1.98
CA ASN A 110 1.29 -50.02 1.29
C ASN A 110 2.20 -51.25 1.32
N SER A 111 3.52 -51.09 1.27
CA SER A 111 4.47 -52.21 1.32
C SER A 111 4.51 -52.91 2.69
N ASN A 112 4.28 -52.19 3.80
CA ASN A 112 4.19 -52.79 5.14
C ASN A 112 2.89 -53.59 5.38
N LYS A 113 1.81 -53.34 4.61
CA LYS A 113 0.55 -54.10 4.71
C LYS A 113 0.64 -55.51 4.11
N GLN A 114 1.51 -55.70 3.12
CA GLN A 114 1.67 -56.99 2.43
C GLN A 114 2.57 -57.99 3.19
N ASN A 115 3.27 -57.58 4.25
CA ASN A 115 4.29 -58.40 4.91
C ASN A 115 4.00 -58.75 6.39
N SER A 116 2.77 -58.57 6.89
CA SER A 116 2.44 -58.76 8.32
C SER A 116 1.82 -60.13 8.66
N GLY A 117 2.68 -61.13 8.82
CA GLY A 117 2.39 -62.43 9.44
C GLY A 117 2.59 -62.47 10.98
N GLY A 118 2.40 -61.34 11.68
CA GLY A 118 2.64 -61.20 13.13
C GLY A 118 1.38 -61.20 14.00
N SER A 119 1.55 -61.45 15.30
CA SER A 119 0.47 -61.52 16.31
C SER A 119 -0.42 -60.26 16.38
N ASN A 120 -1.69 -60.43 16.77
CA ASN A 120 -2.71 -59.36 16.76
C ASN A 120 -2.29 -58.08 17.50
N GLN A 121 -1.50 -58.18 18.58
CA GLN A 121 -1.02 -57.02 19.34
C GLN A 121 0.05 -56.21 18.58
N ALA A 122 0.91 -56.88 17.80
CA ALA A 122 1.91 -56.21 16.96
C ALA A 122 1.25 -55.47 15.79
N LYS A 123 0.13 -55.98 15.26
CA LYS A 123 -0.67 -55.29 14.23
C LYS A 123 -1.31 -54.00 14.74
N VAL A 124 -1.95 -54.04 15.91
CA VAL A 124 -2.57 -52.85 16.54
C VAL A 124 -1.51 -51.79 16.89
N ASN A 125 -0.35 -52.19 17.42
CA ASN A 125 0.75 -51.26 17.71
C ASN A 125 1.33 -50.62 16.44
N ASN A 126 1.43 -51.38 15.34
CA ASN A 126 1.90 -50.86 14.05
C ASN A 126 0.89 -49.90 13.43
N GLU A 127 -0.40 -50.19 13.54
CA GLU A 127 -1.48 -49.33 13.06
C GLU A 127 -1.59 -48.03 13.86
N TYR A 128 -1.45 -48.09 15.19
CA TYR A 128 -1.41 -46.90 16.04
C TYR A 128 -0.17 -46.03 15.75
N MET A 129 1.01 -46.63 15.58
CA MET A 129 2.22 -45.90 15.21
C MET A 129 2.11 -45.26 13.82
N ASN A 130 1.56 -45.97 12.84
CA ASN A 130 1.34 -45.45 11.49
C ASN A 130 0.28 -44.34 11.49
N ALA A 131 -0.80 -44.48 12.26
CA ALA A 131 -1.84 -43.46 12.41
C ALA A 131 -1.30 -42.19 13.07
N LYS A 132 -0.52 -42.34 14.15
CA LYS A 132 0.10 -41.20 14.84
C LYS A 132 1.10 -40.46 13.95
N MET A 133 1.93 -41.18 13.21
CA MET A 133 2.88 -40.60 12.25
C MET A 133 2.16 -39.93 11.07
N ALA A 134 1.07 -40.50 10.57
CA ALA A 134 0.25 -39.90 9.53
C ALA A 134 -0.42 -38.60 10.01
N GLU A 135 -0.86 -38.55 11.26
CA GLU A 135 -1.43 -37.35 11.86
C GLU A 135 -0.38 -36.24 12.05
N GLU A 136 0.82 -36.59 12.50
CA GLU A 136 1.96 -35.65 12.60
C GLU A 136 2.35 -35.08 11.23
N TYR A 137 2.39 -35.92 10.18
CA TYR A 137 2.62 -35.47 8.80
C TYR A 137 1.54 -34.51 8.30
N ARG A 138 0.26 -34.76 8.60
CA ARG A 138 -0.84 -33.86 8.24
C ARG A 138 -0.72 -32.52 8.95
N ARG A 139 -0.39 -32.52 10.25
CA ARG A 139 -0.17 -31.28 11.02
C ARG A 139 0.99 -30.47 10.44
N GLN A 140 2.10 -31.12 10.09
CA GLN A 140 3.25 -30.48 9.46
C GLN A 140 2.89 -29.88 8.08
N GLN A 141 2.12 -30.61 7.26
CA GLN A 141 1.61 -30.12 5.97
C GLN A 141 0.71 -28.89 6.16
N GLU A 142 -0.20 -28.93 7.12
CA GLU A 142 -1.07 -27.79 7.45
C GLU A 142 -0.28 -26.58 7.96
N GLU A 143 0.78 -26.79 8.74
CA GLU A 143 1.66 -25.69 9.19
C GLU A 143 2.44 -25.08 8.03
N ILE A 144 3.02 -25.91 7.16
CA ILE A 144 3.71 -25.45 5.95
C ILE A 144 2.73 -24.68 5.06
N GLN A 145 1.52 -25.20 4.86
CA GLN A 145 0.49 -24.56 4.05
C GLN A 145 0.01 -23.24 4.67
N ARG A 146 -0.19 -23.20 5.99
CA ARG A 146 -0.52 -21.97 6.72
C ARG A 146 0.58 -20.92 6.61
N ASN A 147 1.83 -21.30 6.86
CA ASN A 147 2.97 -20.39 6.77
C ASN A 147 3.16 -19.87 5.34
N MET A 148 3.01 -20.74 4.34
CA MET A 148 3.07 -20.38 2.93
C MET A 148 1.93 -19.42 2.56
N GLN A 149 0.70 -19.70 3.01
CA GLN A 149 -0.46 -18.85 2.76
C GLN A 149 -0.30 -17.48 3.43
N GLN A 150 0.24 -17.42 4.65
CA GLN A 150 0.56 -16.17 5.33
C GLN A 150 1.61 -15.36 4.58
N GLN A 151 2.71 -15.98 4.16
CA GLN A 151 3.73 -15.30 3.35
C GLN A 151 3.15 -14.79 2.03
N TYR A 152 2.30 -15.60 1.40
CA TYR A 152 1.62 -15.25 0.17
C TYR A 152 0.71 -14.03 0.36
N GLN A 153 -0.11 -14.01 1.41
CA GLN A 153 -0.97 -12.88 1.77
C GLN A 153 -0.16 -11.61 2.05
N GLN A 154 0.97 -11.71 2.76
CA GLN A 154 1.84 -10.55 3.04
C GLN A 154 2.43 -9.97 1.76
N LYS A 155 2.90 -10.83 0.85
CA LYS A 155 3.43 -10.43 -0.44
C LYS A 155 2.36 -9.76 -1.31
N TYR A 156 1.15 -10.34 -1.37
CA TYR A 156 0.00 -9.75 -2.06
C TYR A 156 -0.37 -8.37 -1.50
N GLN A 157 -0.42 -8.23 -0.18
CA GLN A 157 -0.70 -6.97 0.48
C GLN A 157 0.32 -5.88 0.12
N LYS A 158 1.62 -6.21 0.10
CA LYS A 158 2.68 -5.26 -0.29
C LYS A 158 2.57 -4.84 -1.77
N ALA A 159 2.30 -5.78 -2.66
CA ALA A 159 2.11 -5.49 -4.08
C ALA A 159 0.90 -4.56 -4.29
N TYR A 160 -0.20 -4.81 -3.58
CA TYR A 160 -1.39 -3.97 -3.61
C TYR A 160 -1.13 -2.57 -3.06
N GLU A 161 -0.38 -2.45 -1.96
CA GLU A 161 0.05 -1.14 -1.43
C GLU A 161 0.91 -0.36 -2.44
N ASN A 162 1.81 -1.03 -3.14
CA ASN A 162 2.64 -0.39 -4.17
C ASN A 162 1.81 0.09 -5.37
N TYR A 163 0.81 -0.69 -5.79
CA TYR A 163 -0.13 -0.29 -6.83
C TYR A 163 -0.97 0.94 -6.43
N LEU A 164 -1.47 0.98 -5.20
CA LEU A 164 -2.20 2.15 -4.70
C LEU A 164 -1.30 3.40 -4.62
N ARG A 165 -0.02 3.21 -4.26
CA ARG A 165 0.97 4.30 -4.23
C ARG A 165 1.28 4.83 -5.64
N SER A 166 1.40 3.97 -6.65
CA SER A 166 1.66 4.42 -8.03
C SER A 166 0.48 5.19 -8.62
N LEU A 167 -0.74 4.91 -8.16
CA LEU A 167 -1.95 5.68 -8.48
C LEU A 167 -2.08 7.00 -7.69
N GLY A 168 -1.11 7.35 -6.84
CA GLY A 168 -1.10 8.61 -6.09
C GLY A 168 -1.92 8.61 -4.80
N TYR A 169 -2.47 7.47 -4.36
CA TYR A 169 -3.20 7.41 -3.10
C TYR A 169 -2.25 7.47 -1.90
N LYS A 170 -2.50 8.40 -0.97
CA LYS A 170 -1.80 8.46 0.32
C LYS A 170 -2.36 7.40 1.28
N ILE A 171 -1.67 6.27 1.41
CA ILE A 171 -2.03 5.21 2.36
C ILE A 171 -1.79 5.71 3.79
N LYS A 172 -2.86 6.17 4.46
CA LYS A 172 -2.85 6.42 5.91
C LYS A 172 -3.14 5.10 6.64
N TYR A 173 -2.11 4.51 7.23
CA TYR A 173 -2.28 3.36 8.12
C TYR A 173 -3.06 3.81 9.36
N LYS A 174 -4.20 3.16 9.63
CA LYS A 174 -4.97 3.40 10.85
C LYS A 174 -4.11 2.98 12.04
N TRP A 175 -4.06 3.81 13.08
CA TRP A 175 -3.28 3.53 14.29
C TRP A 175 -3.82 2.24 14.94
N THR A 176 -3.03 1.17 14.92
CA THR A 176 -3.41 -0.13 15.48
C THR A 176 -2.89 -0.27 16.90
N TRP A 177 -3.76 -0.73 17.82
CA TRP A 177 -3.44 -0.89 19.26
C TRP A 177 -2.14 -1.66 19.54
N ASN A 178 -1.74 -2.58 18.66
CA ASN A 178 -0.48 -3.30 18.79
C ASN A 178 0.74 -2.40 18.59
N ARG A 179 0.71 -1.47 17.62
CA ARG A 179 1.78 -0.47 17.43
C ARG A 179 1.89 0.49 18.60
N VAL A 180 0.77 0.80 19.25
CA VAL A 180 0.74 1.63 20.47
C VAL A 180 1.48 0.95 21.60
N LYS A 181 1.22 -0.34 21.80
CA LYS A 181 1.90 -1.14 22.83
C LYS A 181 3.41 -1.20 22.58
N ASP A 182 3.84 -1.36 21.34
CA ASP A 182 5.26 -1.39 21.00
C ASP A 182 5.94 -0.02 21.14
N LEU A 183 5.25 1.06 20.79
CA LEU A 183 5.70 2.43 21.07
C LEU A 183 5.80 2.71 22.58
N LEU A 184 4.84 2.25 23.38
CA LEU A 184 4.90 2.40 24.83
C LEU A 184 6.05 1.60 25.45
N LYS A 185 6.32 0.38 24.98
CA LYS A 185 7.47 -0.41 25.44
C LYS A 185 8.80 0.29 25.13
N THR A 186 8.95 0.81 23.92
CA THR A 186 10.17 1.54 23.52
C THR A 186 10.36 2.84 24.29
N LEU A 187 9.26 3.57 24.55
CA LEU A 187 9.26 4.78 25.38
C LEU A 187 9.61 4.45 26.85
N LEU A 188 9.12 3.33 27.37
CA LEU A 188 9.43 2.87 28.73
C LEU A 188 10.89 2.45 28.88
N ILE A 189 11.46 1.73 27.91
CA ILE A 189 12.89 1.37 27.91
C ILE A 189 13.77 2.61 27.85
N THR A 190 13.44 3.58 27.00
CA THR A 190 14.19 4.84 26.90
C THR A 190 14.10 5.66 28.19
N LEU A 191 12.93 5.72 28.83
CA LEU A 191 12.79 6.32 30.16
C LEU A 191 13.69 5.64 31.20
N ILE A 192 13.70 4.30 31.24
CA ILE A 192 14.54 3.52 32.16
C ILE A 192 16.04 3.84 31.94
N ILE A 193 16.47 3.91 30.67
CA ILE A 193 17.85 4.27 30.33
C ILE A 193 18.20 5.68 30.85
N LEU A 194 17.31 6.66 30.70
CA LEU A 194 17.51 8.01 31.23
C LEU A 194 17.63 8.04 32.76
N VAL A 195 16.82 7.23 33.46
CA VAL A 195 16.90 7.11 34.93
C VAL A 195 18.22 6.47 35.37
N ILE A 196 18.69 5.44 34.65
CA ILE A 196 19.99 4.80 34.93
C ILE A 196 21.13 5.80 34.70
N LEU A 197 21.07 6.59 33.63
CA LEU A 197 22.07 7.64 33.34
C LEU A 197 22.09 8.73 34.42
N TRP A 198 20.96 9.02 35.05
CA TRP A 198 20.87 9.95 36.18
C TRP A 198 21.51 9.40 37.47
N PHE A 199 21.42 8.08 37.70
CA PHE A 199 21.91 7.46 38.95
C PHE A 199 23.44 7.29 38.99
N PHE A 200 24.11 7.35 37.84
CA PHE A 200 25.56 7.20 37.78
C PHE A 200 26.27 8.51 38.21
N PRO A 201 27.14 8.51 39.24
CA PRO A 201 27.67 9.75 39.83
C PRO A 201 28.46 10.69 38.90
N PRO A 202 29.35 10.22 38.00
CA PRO A 202 30.10 11.13 37.12
C PRO A 202 29.23 11.75 36.03
N THR A 203 28.21 11.05 35.52
CA THR A 203 27.30 11.61 34.51
C THR A 203 26.40 12.68 35.10
N HIS A 204 25.87 12.46 36.31
CA HIS A 204 25.09 13.48 37.01
C HIS A 204 25.91 14.75 37.26
N LYS A 205 27.20 14.63 37.62
CA LYS A 205 28.07 15.79 37.83
C LYS A 205 28.24 16.60 36.55
N ILE A 206 28.52 15.94 35.42
CA ILE A 206 28.66 16.61 34.11
C ILE A 206 27.36 17.32 33.71
N ILE A 207 26.20 16.69 33.94
CA ILE A 207 24.88 17.29 33.63
C ILE A 207 24.63 18.54 34.48
N MET A 208 24.94 18.47 35.78
CA MET A 208 24.79 19.64 36.67
C MET A 208 25.79 20.74 36.36
N GLU A 209 27.03 20.41 36.03
CA GLU A 209 28.05 21.39 35.64
C GLU A 209 27.69 22.09 34.32
N PHE A 210 27.08 21.36 33.38
CA PHE A 210 26.56 21.92 32.14
C PHE A 210 25.33 22.82 32.35
N TYR A 211 24.47 22.46 33.32
CA TYR A 211 23.34 23.27 33.76
C TYR A 211 23.80 24.58 34.42
N GLU A 212 24.75 24.50 35.36
CA GLU A 212 25.27 25.68 36.08
C GLU A 212 26.11 26.61 35.19
N SER A 213 26.80 26.07 34.18
CA SER A 213 27.61 26.87 33.26
C SER A 213 26.82 27.66 32.22
N ASN A 214 25.52 27.39 32.05
CA ASN A 214 24.71 27.98 30.98
C ASN A 214 23.35 28.48 31.49
N THR A 215 23.23 29.79 31.69
CA THR A 215 21.99 30.46 32.10
C THR A 215 20.80 30.16 31.18
N VAL A 216 21.04 30.00 29.87
CA VAL A 216 19.99 29.64 28.90
C VAL A 216 19.39 28.26 29.20
N ILE A 217 20.23 27.30 29.59
CA ILE A 217 19.79 25.95 29.94
C ILE A 217 19.01 25.97 31.25
N GLN A 218 19.41 26.78 32.22
CA GLN A 218 18.67 26.99 33.47
C GLN A 218 17.25 27.48 33.22
N VAL A 219 17.11 28.54 32.41
CA VAL A 219 15.79 29.10 32.06
C VAL A 219 14.91 28.06 31.36
N ILE A 220 15.46 27.28 30.43
CA ILE A 220 14.72 26.23 29.71
C ILE A 220 14.25 25.14 30.68
N VAL A 221 15.12 24.67 31.58
CA VAL A 221 14.80 23.63 32.56
C VAL A 221 13.76 24.12 33.56
N ASP A 222 13.84 25.37 34.02
CA ASP A 222 12.86 25.95 34.93
C ASP A 222 11.46 26.04 34.31
N ILE A 223 11.39 26.41 33.03
CA ILE A 223 10.13 26.40 32.28
C ILE A 223 9.57 24.98 32.20
N ILE A 224 10.40 23.99 31.87
CA ILE A 224 9.98 22.58 31.77
C ILE A 224 9.50 22.06 33.12
N LEU A 225 10.24 22.32 34.21
CA LEU A 225 9.86 21.93 35.57
C LEU A 225 8.56 22.62 36.02
N GLY A 226 8.34 23.87 35.63
CA GLY A 226 7.09 24.59 35.86
C GLY A 226 5.88 23.92 35.21
N ILE A 227 6.02 23.52 33.95
CA ILE A 227 4.97 22.79 33.21
C ILE A 227 4.70 21.43 33.86
N PHE A 228 5.75 20.67 34.22
CA PHE A 228 5.60 19.38 34.88
C PHE A 228 4.93 19.50 36.25
N LYS A 229 5.29 20.50 37.06
CA LYS A 229 4.62 20.77 38.36
C LYS A 229 3.15 21.11 38.17
N GLY A 230 2.80 21.91 37.15
CA GLY A 230 1.41 22.23 36.82
C GLY A 230 0.60 20.99 36.46
N ILE A 231 1.14 20.14 35.58
CA ILE A 231 0.49 18.87 35.18
C ILE A 231 0.37 17.91 36.38
N TRP A 232 1.42 17.77 37.19
CA TRP A 232 1.42 16.91 38.37
C TRP A 232 0.40 17.35 39.41
N ASN A 233 0.27 18.65 39.67
CA ASN A 233 -0.74 19.19 40.59
C ASN A 233 -2.16 19.00 40.05
N GLY A 234 -2.37 19.15 38.73
CA GLY A 234 -3.64 18.85 38.09
C GLY A 234 -4.03 17.37 38.24
N ILE A 235 -3.11 16.45 37.99
CA ILE A 235 -3.34 15.02 38.16
C ILE A 235 -3.59 14.67 39.64
N ARG A 236 -2.79 15.21 40.57
CA ARG A 236 -2.94 14.97 42.01
C ARG A 236 -4.29 15.46 42.54
N SER A 237 -4.83 16.56 42.00
CA SER A 237 -6.16 17.07 42.36
C SER A 237 -7.32 16.16 41.93
N ILE A 238 -7.10 15.28 40.94
CA ILE A 238 -8.10 14.30 40.47
C ILE A 238 -8.12 13.05 41.36
N PHE A 239 -6.98 12.69 41.96
CA PHE A 239 -6.84 11.49 42.82
C PHE A 239 -7.00 11.77 44.32
N VAL A 240 -6.92 13.03 44.75
CA VAL A 240 -7.24 13.45 46.12
C VAL A 240 -8.64 14.06 46.12
N LYS A 241 -9.65 13.20 46.08
CA LYS A 241 -11.04 13.54 46.41
C LYS A 241 -11.67 12.38 47.16
#